data_AF-A0A965WX54-F1
#
_entry.id   AF-A0A965WX54-F1
#
_cell.length_a   1.000
_cell.length_b   1.000
_cell.length_c   1.000
_cell.angle_alpha   90.00
_cell.angle_beta   90.00
_cell.angle_gamma   90.00
#
_symmetry.space_group_name_H-M   'P 1'
#
loop_
_entity.id
_entity.type
_entity.pdbx_description
1 polymer ?
#
loop_
_entity_poly.entity_id
_entity_poly.type
_entity_poly.pdbx_seq_one_letter_code
_entity_poly.pdbx_strand_id
1 'polypeptide(L)'
;MKDAQNPDVAVLFDALISGGNYTGPAFTTACFMHQNNIAPFMAQFPLTPLHLFGQEGFLAPNEPMLLQRSQEEIDCWVALAKRFLELPELLSYSEHAMYIGRKLP
;
A
#
# COMPACT_ATOMS: atom_id res chain seq x y z
N MET A 1 23.64 -4.33 -6.39
CA MET A 1 22.67 -4.39 -5.28
C MET A 1 23.40 -4.07 -3.98
N LYS A 2 23.58 -2.78 -3.65
CA LYS A 2 24.22 -2.40 -2.36
C LYS A 2 23.21 -2.52 -1.20
N ASP A 3 21.94 -2.24 -1.47
CA ASP A 3 20.89 -2.27 -0.44
C ASP A 3 20.54 -3.68 0.02
N ALA A 4 20.53 -4.67 -0.88
CA ALA A 4 20.29 -6.06 -0.50
C ALA A 4 21.42 -6.69 0.34
N GLN A 5 22.55 -6.00 0.48
CA GLN A 5 23.66 -6.39 1.36
C GLN A 5 23.62 -5.63 2.69
N ASN A 6 22.69 -4.69 2.87
CA ASN A 6 22.51 -3.97 4.13
C ASN A 6 21.75 -4.88 5.12
N PRO A 7 22.33 -5.20 6.30
CA PRO A 7 21.66 -6.04 7.30
C PRO A 7 20.34 -5.46 7.80
N ASP A 8 20.18 -4.12 7.82
CA ASP A 8 18.92 -3.49 8.22
C ASP A 8 17.79 -3.78 7.20
N VAL A 9 18.16 -3.90 5.91
CA VAL A 9 17.23 -4.25 4.83
C VAL A 9 16.93 -5.76 4.83
N ALA A 10 17.85 -6.60 5.29
CA ALA A 10 17.60 -8.04 5.41
C ALA A 10 16.43 -8.34 6.36
N VAL A 11 16.33 -7.61 7.49
CA VAL A 11 15.21 -7.74 8.44
C VAL A 11 13.88 -7.34 7.79
N LEU A 12 13.88 -6.29 6.96
CA LEU A 12 12.70 -5.90 6.18
C LEU A 12 12.29 -7.01 5.20
N PHE A 13 13.24 -7.63 4.50
CA PHE A 13 12.95 -8.72 3.58
C PHE A 13 12.41 -9.96 4.29
N ASP A 14 13.00 -10.35 5.42
CA ASP A 14 12.53 -11.47 6.22
C ASP A 14 11.09 -11.23 6.71
N ALA A 15 10.77 -10.00 7.14
CA ALA A 15 9.41 -9.62 7.50
C ALA A 15 8.44 -9.76 6.31
N LEU A 16 8.81 -9.25 5.13
CA LEU A 16 7.97 -9.38 3.92
C LEU A 16 7.73 -10.84 3.52
N ILE A 17 8.77 -11.68 3.50
CA ILE A 17 8.67 -13.09 3.10
C ILE A 17 7.83 -13.90 4.10
N SER A 18 7.97 -13.60 5.39
CA SER A 18 7.21 -14.28 6.45
C SER A 18 5.78 -13.74 6.64
N GLY A 19 5.40 -12.66 5.94
CA GLY A 19 4.12 -11.97 6.13
C GLY A 19 4.05 -11.13 7.42
N GLY A 20 5.19 -10.84 8.03
CA GLY A 20 5.35 -10.02 9.22
C GLY A 20 5.44 -8.51 8.92
N ASN A 21 5.19 -7.70 9.94
CA ASN A 21 5.44 -6.27 9.89
C ASN A 21 6.92 -5.97 10.14
N TYR A 22 7.45 -4.90 9.56
CA TYR A 22 8.77 -4.38 9.89
C TYR A 22 8.66 -3.27 10.92
N THR A 23 9.49 -3.31 11.96
CA THR A 23 9.71 -2.21 12.90
C THR A 23 11.20 -1.99 13.08
N GLY A 24 11.69 -0.77 12.84
CA GLY A 24 13.13 -0.53 12.92
C GLY A 24 13.60 0.77 12.28
N PRO A 25 14.93 0.91 12.10
CA PRO A 25 15.52 2.06 11.44
C PRO A 25 15.13 2.15 9.94
N ALA A 26 14.80 3.35 9.49
CA ALA A 26 14.68 3.74 8.09
C ALA A 26 15.26 5.17 7.97
N PHE A 27 14.71 6.03 7.09
CA PHE A 27 15.02 7.47 7.15
C PHE A 27 14.74 8.06 8.56
N THR A 28 13.73 7.52 9.24
CA THR A 28 13.42 7.69 10.66
C THR A 28 13.11 6.32 11.28
N THR A 29 12.75 6.24 12.56
CA THR A 29 12.14 5.02 13.10
C THR A 29 10.79 4.79 12.41
N ALA A 30 10.61 3.62 11.79
CA ALA A 30 9.44 3.28 11.00
C ALA A 30 8.77 1.98 11.47
N CYS A 31 7.47 1.88 11.18
CA CYS A 31 6.70 0.65 11.26
C CYS A 31 6.00 0.46 9.90
N PHE A 32 6.40 -0.56 9.15
CA PHE A 32 5.75 -0.93 7.90
C PHE A 32 4.88 -2.15 8.12
N MET A 33 3.56 -1.96 7.97
CA MET A 33 2.59 -3.03 8.13
C MET A 33 2.53 -3.86 6.85
N HIS A 34 2.64 -5.18 6.97
CA HIS A 34 2.37 -6.07 5.84
C HIS A 34 0.89 -5.92 5.45
N GLN A 35 0.60 -5.80 4.15
CA GLN A 35 -0.75 -5.51 3.66
C GLN A 35 -1.82 -6.49 4.17
N ASN A 36 -1.47 -7.79 4.27
CA ASN A 36 -2.38 -8.83 4.79
C ASN A 36 -2.73 -8.64 6.27
N ASN A 37 -1.95 -7.85 7.01
CA ASN A 37 -2.15 -7.59 8.43
C ASN A 37 -3.00 -6.33 8.69
N ILE A 38 -3.28 -5.51 7.66
CA ILE A 38 -4.08 -4.29 7.82
C ILE A 38 -5.50 -4.61 8.27
N ALA A 39 -6.22 -5.49 7.55
CA ALA A 39 -7.59 -5.85 7.92
C ALA A 39 -7.68 -6.54 9.30
N PRO A 40 -6.83 -7.54 9.64
CA PRO A 40 -6.78 -8.09 11.00
C PRO A 40 -6.49 -7.04 12.08
N PHE A 41 -5.56 -6.11 11.84
CA PHE A 41 -5.26 -5.03 12.75
C PHE A 41 -6.47 -4.10 12.94
N MET A 42 -7.18 -3.76 11.87
CA MET A 42 -8.35 -2.88 11.96
C MET A 42 -9.56 -3.54 12.64
N ALA A 43 -9.68 -4.86 12.55
CA ALA A 43 -10.77 -5.62 13.17
C ALA A 43 -10.77 -5.58 14.71
N GLN A 44 -9.68 -5.14 15.35
CA GLN A 44 -9.62 -4.98 16.81
C GLN A 44 -10.36 -3.73 17.32
N PHE A 45 -10.69 -2.79 16.43
CA PHE A 45 -11.37 -1.55 16.78
C PHE A 45 -12.90 -1.68 16.62
N PRO A 46 -13.71 -0.91 17.38
CA PRO A 46 -15.17 -0.96 17.30
C PRO A 46 -15.70 -0.21 16.07
N LEU A 47 -15.33 -0.70 14.88
CA LEU A 47 -15.68 -0.15 13.58
C LEU A 47 -16.28 -1.24 12.70
N THR A 48 -17.37 -0.93 11.99
CA THR A 48 -17.81 -1.74 10.85
C THR A 48 -16.93 -1.42 9.63
N PRO A 49 -16.21 -2.39 9.04
CA PRO A 49 -15.41 -2.15 7.84
C PRO A 49 -16.32 -1.75 6.67
N LEU A 50 -15.94 -0.70 5.94
CA LEU A 50 -16.61 -0.29 4.70
C LEU A 50 -15.71 -0.52 3.49
N HIS A 51 -14.47 -0.04 3.54
CA HIS A 51 -13.53 -0.15 2.42
C HIS A 51 -12.09 -0.35 2.93
N LEU A 52 -11.30 -1.09 2.17
CA LEU A 52 -9.84 -1.15 2.27
C LEU A 52 -9.28 -1.10 0.87
N PHE A 53 -8.48 -0.08 0.55
CA PHE A 53 -8.03 0.14 -0.81
C PHE A 53 -6.69 0.86 -0.91
N GLY A 54 -6.08 0.76 -2.08
CA GLY A 54 -4.83 1.44 -2.40
C GLY A 54 -5.04 2.89 -2.87
N GLN A 55 -4.23 3.82 -2.39
CA GLN A 55 -4.09 5.15 -3.01
C GLN A 55 -2.97 5.10 -4.04
N GLU A 56 -3.12 5.89 -5.12
CA GLU A 56 -2.30 5.85 -6.34
C GLU A 56 -2.38 4.50 -7.11
N GLY A 57 -2.31 3.37 -6.42
CA GLY A 57 -2.45 2.02 -6.96
C GLY A 57 -1.37 1.71 -8.00
N PHE A 58 -1.70 0.88 -8.99
CA PHE A 58 -0.79 0.53 -10.09
C PHE A 58 -0.32 1.72 -10.94
N LEU A 59 -0.87 2.93 -10.74
CA LEU A 59 -0.36 4.15 -11.35
C LEU A 59 0.94 4.62 -10.69
N ALA A 60 1.15 4.37 -9.39
CA ALA A 60 2.30 4.84 -8.63
C ALA A 60 3.66 4.53 -9.28
N PRO A 61 4.01 3.25 -9.60
CA PRO A 61 5.30 2.95 -10.21
C PRO A 61 5.47 3.54 -11.62
N ASN A 62 4.37 4.00 -12.25
CA ASN A 62 4.34 4.54 -13.60
C ASN A 62 4.16 6.06 -13.64
N GLU A 63 4.11 6.74 -12.50
CA GLU A 63 3.84 8.18 -12.39
C GLU A 63 4.70 9.02 -13.37
N PRO A 64 6.03 8.84 -13.47
CA PRO A 64 6.84 9.64 -14.38
C PRO A 64 6.46 9.49 -15.85
N MET A 65 5.94 8.32 -16.26
CA MET A 65 5.47 8.08 -17.62
C MET A 65 4.07 8.64 -17.85
N LEU A 66 3.19 8.53 -16.86
CA LEU A 66 1.82 9.07 -16.91
C LEU A 66 1.83 10.59 -17.01
N LEU A 67 2.72 11.27 -16.29
CA LEU A 67 2.86 12.73 -16.33
C LEU A 67 3.35 13.28 -17.67
N GLN A 68 3.86 12.42 -18.56
CA GLN A 68 4.25 12.77 -19.93
C GLN A 68 3.13 12.54 -20.96
N ARG A 69 1.95 12.10 -20.53
CA ARG A 69 0.80 11.82 -21.40
C ARG A 69 -0.10 13.05 -21.54
N SER A 70 -1.03 12.99 -22.49
CA SER A 70 -2.07 14.02 -22.58
C SER A 70 -3.01 13.93 -21.37
N GLN A 71 -3.71 15.01 -21.05
CA GLN A 71 -4.72 14.98 -19.98
C GLN A 71 -5.83 13.95 -20.27
N GLU A 72 -6.21 13.79 -21.54
CA GLU A 72 -7.21 12.80 -21.97
C GLU A 72 -6.75 11.37 -21.64
N GLU A 73 -5.48 11.04 -21.88
CA GLU A 73 -4.91 9.74 -21.53
C GLU A 73 -4.83 9.57 -20.01
N ILE A 74 -4.41 10.59 -19.27
CA ILE A 74 -4.37 10.58 -17.79
C ILE A 74 -5.77 10.30 -17.22
N ASP A 75 -6.79 10.99 -17.72
CA ASP A 75 -8.17 10.82 -17.26
C ASP A 75 -8.68 9.39 -17.50
N CYS A 76 -8.30 8.79 -18.63
CA CYS A 76 -8.60 7.38 -18.94
C CYS A 76 -7.93 6.42 -17.94
N TRP A 77 -6.65 6.64 -17.63
CA TRP A 77 -5.91 5.85 -16.64
C TRP A 77 -6.48 6.00 -15.23
N VAL A 78 -6.86 7.22 -14.83
CA VAL A 78 -7.51 7.48 -13.54
C VAL A 78 -8.88 6.80 -13.46
N ALA A 79 -9.67 6.85 -14.54
CA ALA A 79 -10.96 6.15 -14.60
C ALA A 79 -10.78 4.63 -14.47
N LEU A 80 -9.75 4.07 -15.11
CA LEU A 80 -9.40 2.66 -14.97
C LEU A 80 -8.94 2.33 -13.54
N ALA A 81 -8.08 3.15 -12.94
CA ALA A 81 -7.56 2.95 -11.59
C ALA A 81 -8.68 2.90 -10.54
N LYS A 82 -9.69 3.76 -10.67
CA LYS A 82 -10.87 3.74 -9.79
C LYS A 82 -11.63 2.40 -9.83
N ARG A 83 -11.63 1.69 -10.96
CA ARG A 83 -12.29 0.38 -11.08
C ARG A 83 -11.54 -0.73 -10.33
N PHE A 84 -10.24 -0.53 -10.09
CA PHE A 84 -9.35 -1.51 -9.50
C PHE A 84 -8.92 -1.16 -8.07
N LEU A 85 -9.47 -0.06 -7.53
CA LEU A 85 -9.08 0.52 -6.26
C LEU A 85 -9.12 -0.49 -5.10
N GLU A 86 -10.17 -1.32 -5.06
CA GLU A 86 -10.42 -2.30 -4.00
C GLU A 86 -9.97 -3.72 -4.34
N LEU A 87 -9.24 -3.95 -5.44
CA LEU A 87 -8.70 -5.28 -5.74
C LEU A 87 -7.56 -5.62 -4.78
N PRO A 88 -7.72 -6.63 -3.90
CA PRO A 88 -6.72 -6.95 -2.88
C PRO A 88 -5.34 -7.28 -3.45
N GLU A 89 -5.31 -7.88 -4.65
CA GLU A 89 -4.07 -8.26 -5.35
C GLU A 89 -3.23 -7.04 -5.74
N LEU A 90 -3.87 -5.89 -5.95
CA LEU A 90 -3.21 -4.66 -6.38
C LEU A 90 -2.84 -3.73 -5.22
N LEU A 91 -3.20 -4.09 -3.97
CA LEU A 91 -2.84 -3.26 -2.81
C LEU A 91 -1.32 -3.09 -2.68
N SER A 92 -0.54 -4.10 -3.06
CA SER A 92 0.94 -4.07 -3.03
C SER A 92 1.58 -3.10 -4.02
N TYR A 93 0.82 -2.64 -5.02
CA TYR A 93 1.26 -1.62 -5.97
C TYR A 93 1.02 -0.19 -5.46
N SER A 94 0.38 -0.05 -4.30
CA SER A 94 -0.05 1.24 -3.77
C SER A 94 1.02 1.83 -2.86
N GLU A 95 1.24 3.14 -2.93
CA GLU A 95 2.13 3.82 -1.99
C GLU A 95 1.51 3.92 -0.60
N HIS A 96 0.18 4.05 -0.54
CA HIS A 96 -0.59 4.14 0.69
C HIS A 96 -1.81 3.22 0.66
N ALA A 97 -2.21 2.74 1.83
CA ALA A 97 -3.47 2.02 2.02
C ALA A 97 -4.46 2.89 2.82
N MET A 98 -5.71 2.95 2.37
CA MET A 98 -6.79 3.64 3.06
C MET A 98 -7.81 2.62 3.57
N TYR A 99 -8.13 2.70 4.87
CA TYR A 99 -9.22 1.97 5.48
C TYR A 99 -10.34 2.93 5.88
N ILE A 100 -11.57 2.62 5.51
CA ILE A 100 -12.76 3.36 5.92
C ILE A 100 -13.60 2.45 6.82
N GLY A 101 -13.84 2.90 8.06
CA GLY A 101 -14.70 2.22 9.01
C GLY A 101 -15.80 3.13 9.54
N ARG A 102 -17.00 2.58 9.72
CA ARG A 102 -18.09 3.27 10.41
C ARG A 102 -18.02 2.97 11.90
N LYS A 103 -18.06 4.01 12.73
CA LYS A 103 -18.14 3.84 14.20
C LYS A 103 -19.39 3.03 14.57
N LEU A 104 -19.23 2.06 15.46
CA LEU A 104 -20.38 1.36 16.04
C LEU A 104 -21.25 2.33 16.86
N PRO A 105 -22.56 2.06 16.99
CA PRO A 105 -23.48 2.87 17.79
C PRO A 105 -23.02 3.05 19.25
#